data_AF-A0A1V8SZ69-F1
#
_entry.id   AF-A0A1V8SZ69-F1
#
_cell.length_a   1.000
_cell.length_b   1.000
_cell.length_c   1.000
_cell.angle_alpha   90.00
_cell.angle_beta   90.00
_cell.angle_gamma   90.00
#
_symmetry.space_group_name_H-M   'P 1'
#
loop_
_entity.id
_entity.type
_entity.pdbx_description
1 polymer ?
#
loop_
_entity_poly.entity_id
_entity_poly.type
_entity_poly.pdbx_seq_one_letter_code
_entity_poly.pdbx_strand_id
1 'polypeptide(L)'
;MASAPSTSEAETTRSENTSRSTHKAAVVKGQRSSAAGNVVPRGADPRLSPPMSAGRSVPLLICSIGNSGSCLNTLHSAGHTVLSKVAEVIHAPPFRKDRALGNGLVSNAISPHSGSQWMLWQSTSLMNISGAGLKAAYNSWSKSLPDGEGKLVVIHDELEKPLGAVSVKVKQGASAKGHNGLKSILSSMGGKPFVRIGIGIGRPVSREPNDVAEYVLRKMTPEQRMKVEICVEEVIKKLNDLESG
;
A
#
# COMPACT_ATOMS: atom_id res chain seq x y z
N MET A 1 10.82 62.18 -23.54
CA MET A 1 10.04 63.24 -22.88
C MET A 1 8.79 62.61 -22.26
N ALA A 2 8.36 63.15 -21.11
CA ALA A 2 7.34 62.66 -20.16
C ALA A 2 7.86 61.55 -19.21
N SER A 3 8.42 61.87 -18.04
CA SER A 3 7.84 62.43 -16.79
C SER A 3 7.30 61.35 -15.85
N ALA A 4 8.00 61.15 -14.74
CA ALA A 4 7.58 60.51 -13.48
C ALA A 4 7.09 61.62 -12.50
N PRO A 5 6.96 61.43 -11.17
CA PRO A 5 6.46 60.32 -10.31
C PRO A 5 5.47 60.83 -9.19
N SER A 6 4.88 59.94 -8.37
CA SER A 6 4.60 60.16 -6.92
C SER A 6 4.25 58.81 -6.25
N THR A 7 4.99 58.24 -5.30
CA THR A 7 5.13 58.49 -3.84
C THR A 7 3.82 58.53 -3.04
N SER A 8 3.66 57.60 -2.09
CA SER A 8 3.25 57.88 -0.70
C SER A 8 3.40 56.65 0.20
N GLU A 9 4.16 56.83 1.27
CA GLU A 9 4.28 55.97 2.45
C GLU A 9 3.04 56.10 3.36
N ALA A 10 2.89 55.17 4.32
CA ALA A 10 2.13 55.39 5.56
C ALA A 10 2.65 54.47 6.68
N GLU A 11 2.69 55.08 7.87
CA GLU A 11 3.39 54.72 9.11
C GLU A 11 2.70 53.68 10.01
N THR A 12 3.55 52.93 10.72
CA THR A 12 3.63 52.76 12.19
C THR A 12 2.35 52.77 13.04
N THR A 13 2.14 51.70 13.82
CA THR A 13 1.87 51.82 15.27
C THR A 13 2.41 50.62 16.07
N ARG A 14 3.16 50.95 17.12
CA ARG A 14 3.65 50.09 18.21
C ARG A 14 2.73 50.31 19.41
N SER A 15 2.42 49.28 20.18
CA SER A 15 2.05 49.42 21.59
C SER A 15 2.39 48.16 22.37
N GLU A 16 3.26 48.36 23.36
CA GLU A 16 3.53 47.47 24.48
C GLU A 16 2.36 47.56 25.48
N ASN A 17 2.02 46.47 26.18
CA ASN A 17 1.95 46.56 27.64
C ASN A 17 2.08 45.19 28.34
N THR A 18 2.88 45.23 29.38
CA THR A 18 3.19 44.23 30.40
C THR A 18 2.02 43.95 31.35
N SER A 19 1.97 42.75 31.96
CA SER A 19 1.77 42.61 33.42
C SER A 19 2.03 41.21 33.97
N ARG A 20 2.85 41.20 35.03
CA ARG A 20 3.14 40.16 36.02
C ARG A 20 1.89 39.50 36.61
N SER A 21 2.00 38.22 36.99
CA SER A 21 1.74 37.84 38.39
C SER A 21 2.44 36.54 38.77
N THR A 22 3.18 36.64 39.86
CA THR A 22 3.88 35.61 40.61
C THR A 22 2.95 35.02 41.69
N HIS A 23 2.91 33.70 41.86
CA HIS A 23 2.60 33.13 43.17
C HIS A 23 3.53 31.96 43.50
N LYS A 24 4.14 32.08 44.67
CA LYS A 24 5.14 31.22 45.27
C LYS A 24 4.48 30.53 46.47
N ALA A 25 4.82 29.24 46.62
CA ALA A 25 4.91 28.46 47.86
C ALA A 25 3.68 28.29 48.79
N ALA A 26 3.36 27.02 49.08
CA ALA A 26 3.15 26.57 50.45
C ALA A 26 3.52 25.09 50.59
N VAL A 27 4.55 24.85 51.41
CA VAL A 27 4.93 23.55 51.98
C VAL A 27 4.03 23.29 53.18
N VAL A 28 3.40 22.12 53.26
CA VAL A 28 2.86 21.58 54.51
C VAL A 28 3.24 20.10 54.61
N LYS A 29 4.10 19.81 55.60
CA LYS A 29 4.35 18.46 56.13
C LYS A 29 3.16 18.05 57.00
N GLY A 30 2.71 16.81 56.86
CA GLY A 30 1.75 16.19 57.78
C GLY A 30 1.79 14.68 57.65
N GLN A 31 2.58 14.03 58.50
CA GLN A 31 2.53 12.59 58.74
C GLN A 31 1.13 12.17 59.23
N ARG A 32 0.65 11.01 58.78
CA ARG A 32 0.02 10.02 59.67
C ARG A 32 -0.12 8.65 59.00
N SER A 33 0.20 7.67 59.83
CA SER A 33 0.25 6.22 59.71
C SER A 33 -1.12 5.53 59.60
N SER A 34 -1.19 4.43 58.85
CA SER A 34 -1.85 3.13 59.18
C SER A 34 -1.99 2.31 57.88
N ALA A 35 -1.30 1.18 57.75
CA ALA A 35 -1.76 -0.19 58.07
C ALA A 35 -2.88 -0.71 57.15
N ALA A 36 -2.53 -1.60 56.20
CA ALA A 36 -3.36 -2.73 55.78
C ALA A 36 -2.67 -3.60 54.70
N GLY A 37 -2.41 -4.86 55.03
CA GLY A 37 -2.55 -6.05 54.17
C GLY A 37 -1.82 -6.09 52.83
N ASN A 38 -0.60 -6.63 52.83
CA ASN A 38 0.03 -7.13 51.60
C ASN A 38 -0.50 -8.55 51.31
N VAL A 39 -1.52 -8.66 50.45
CA VAL A 39 -2.02 -9.94 49.95
C VAL A 39 -1.30 -10.26 48.65
N VAL A 40 -0.43 -11.27 48.71
CA VAL A 40 0.19 -11.88 47.53
C VAL A 40 -0.79 -12.91 46.94
N PRO A 41 -1.28 -12.77 45.70
CA PRO A 41 -1.94 -13.89 45.05
C PRO A 41 -0.87 -14.84 44.52
N ARG A 42 -0.94 -16.08 45.02
CA ARG A 42 -0.14 -17.22 44.58
C ARG A 42 -0.57 -17.69 43.18
N GLY A 43 0.42 -17.99 42.35
CA GLY A 43 0.37 -19.07 41.36
C GLY A 43 -0.40 -18.80 40.08
N ALA A 44 0.29 -18.28 39.05
CA ALA A 44 -0.10 -18.54 37.67
C ALA A 44 0.54 -19.88 37.24
N ASP A 45 -0.30 -20.85 36.91
CA ASP A 45 0.10 -22.16 36.36
C ASP A 45 0.79 -21.96 34.99
N PRO A 46 2.04 -22.43 34.80
CA PRO A 46 2.76 -22.27 33.53
C PRO A 46 2.29 -23.22 32.42
N ARG A 47 1.14 -23.91 32.56
CA ARG A 47 0.60 -24.88 31.58
C ARG A 47 -0.73 -24.49 30.94
N LEU A 48 -1.03 -23.20 30.86
CA LEU A 48 -2.04 -22.74 29.90
C LEU A 48 -1.35 -22.48 28.57
N SER A 49 -1.28 -23.53 27.76
CA SER A 49 -1.09 -23.42 26.32
C SER A 49 -2.04 -22.33 25.78
N PRO A 50 -1.58 -21.39 24.94
CA PRO A 50 -2.51 -20.48 24.28
C PRO A 50 -3.55 -21.29 23.50
N PRO A 51 -4.82 -20.85 23.46
CA PRO A 51 -5.86 -21.56 22.72
C PRO A 51 -5.44 -21.70 21.25
N MET A 52 -5.42 -22.93 20.74
CA MET A 52 -5.13 -23.18 19.33
C MET A 52 -6.27 -22.67 18.44
N SER A 53 -5.90 -21.74 17.57
CA SER A 53 -6.48 -21.40 16.26
C SER A 53 -7.84 -20.69 16.21
N ALA A 54 -7.86 -19.39 16.54
CA ALA A 54 -8.52 -18.44 15.64
C ALA A 54 -7.72 -18.48 14.32
N GLY A 55 -8.36 -18.70 13.17
CA GLY A 55 -7.67 -18.90 11.89
C GLY A 55 -6.54 -17.87 11.70
N ARG A 56 -5.29 -18.34 11.60
CA ARG A 56 -4.11 -17.47 11.55
C ARG A 56 -4.17 -16.67 10.25
N SER A 57 -4.54 -15.41 10.34
CA SER A 57 -4.46 -14.48 9.24
C SER A 57 -2.99 -14.17 8.94
N VAL A 58 -2.61 -14.18 7.66
CA VAL A 58 -1.20 -14.02 7.25
C VAL A 58 -0.94 -12.60 6.70
N PRO A 59 0.21 -12.00 7.03
CA PRO A 59 0.61 -10.73 6.42
C PRO A 59 0.67 -10.81 4.89
N LEU A 60 0.24 -9.73 4.23
CA LEU A 60 0.26 -9.61 2.78
C LEU A 60 1.24 -8.53 2.31
N LEU A 61 2.06 -8.87 1.31
CA LEU A 61 2.74 -7.88 0.47
C LEU A 61 1.95 -7.76 -0.84
N ILE A 62 1.28 -6.63 -1.01
CA ILE A 62 0.37 -6.38 -2.13
C ILE A 62 1.07 -5.41 -3.08
N CYS A 63 1.65 -5.98 -4.13
CA CYS A 63 2.37 -5.24 -5.15
C CYS A 63 1.46 -4.88 -6.33
N SER A 64 1.69 -3.73 -6.96
CA SER A 64 1.17 -3.45 -8.30
C SER A 64 2.30 -3.15 -9.29
N ILE A 65 2.08 -3.58 -10.53
CA ILE A 65 2.93 -3.24 -11.68
C ILE A 65 2.17 -2.38 -12.69
N GLY A 66 2.91 -1.53 -13.37
CA GLY A 66 2.43 -0.45 -14.21
C GLY A 66 3.60 0.44 -14.60
N ASN A 67 3.35 1.39 -15.51
CA ASN A 67 4.35 2.38 -15.90
C ASN A 67 4.22 3.63 -15.02
N SER A 68 5.34 4.26 -14.68
CA SER A 68 5.37 5.50 -13.89
C SER A 68 5.21 6.77 -14.76
N GLY A 69 5.13 7.93 -14.09
CA GLY A 69 5.11 9.24 -14.75
C GLY A 69 3.84 9.47 -15.59
N SER A 70 4.01 9.92 -16.83
CA SER A 70 2.91 10.23 -17.75
C SER A 70 2.04 9.01 -18.11
N CYS A 71 2.54 7.80 -17.87
CA CYS A 71 1.89 6.54 -18.22
C CYS A 71 1.09 5.90 -17.06
N LEU A 72 0.91 6.61 -15.94
CA LEU A 72 0.16 6.11 -14.77
C LEU A 72 -1.32 5.83 -15.05
N ASN A 73 -1.92 6.51 -16.03
CA ASN A 73 -3.35 6.35 -16.37
C ASN A 73 -3.58 5.54 -17.66
N THR A 74 -2.64 4.65 -18.01
CA THR A 74 -2.78 3.76 -19.17
C THR A 74 -3.44 2.46 -18.78
N LEU A 75 -4.00 1.71 -19.74
CA LEU A 75 -4.56 0.38 -19.46
C LEU A 75 -3.51 -0.55 -18.83
N HIS A 76 -2.25 -0.42 -19.23
CA HIS A 76 -1.13 -1.17 -18.64
C HIS A 76 -0.81 -0.79 -17.18
N SER A 77 -1.38 0.30 -16.68
CA SER A 77 -1.24 0.75 -15.30
C SER A 77 -2.53 0.52 -14.49
N ALA A 78 -3.48 -0.29 -14.99
CA ALA A 78 -4.71 -0.61 -14.26
C ALA A 78 -4.43 -1.20 -12.86
N GLY A 79 -3.36 -1.99 -12.72
CA GLY A 79 -2.92 -2.49 -11.41
C GLY A 79 -2.56 -1.37 -10.41
N HIS A 80 -1.93 -0.29 -10.87
CA HIS A 80 -1.63 0.88 -10.05
C HIS A 80 -2.90 1.64 -9.66
N THR A 81 -3.82 1.82 -10.61
CA THR A 81 -5.12 2.46 -10.34
C THR A 81 -5.88 1.71 -9.26
N VAL A 82 -5.98 0.38 -9.39
CA VAL A 82 -6.65 -0.46 -8.39
C VAL A 82 -5.94 -0.40 -7.05
N LEU A 83 -4.60 -0.54 -6.99
CA LEU A 83 -3.89 -0.50 -5.71
C LEU A 83 -4.03 0.86 -5.00
N SER A 84 -4.01 1.95 -5.77
CA SER A 84 -4.23 3.30 -5.23
C SER A 84 -5.64 3.44 -4.65
N LYS A 85 -6.65 2.88 -5.32
CA LYS A 85 -8.02 2.90 -4.84
C LYS A 85 -8.26 1.96 -3.67
N VAL A 86 -7.60 0.80 -3.63
CA VAL A 86 -7.57 -0.08 -2.44
C VAL A 86 -7.04 0.71 -1.24
N ALA A 87 -5.91 1.41 -1.39
CA ALA A 87 -5.32 2.23 -0.34
C ALA A 87 -6.31 3.30 0.17
N GLU A 88 -7.05 3.95 -0.72
CA GLU A 88 -8.07 4.93 -0.37
C GLU A 88 -9.22 4.32 0.44
N VAL A 89 -9.77 3.19 -0.04
CA VAL A 89 -10.92 2.50 0.59
C VAL A 89 -10.58 1.97 1.98
N ILE A 90 -9.36 1.46 2.18
CA ILE A 90 -8.90 0.97 3.49
C ILE A 90 -8.28 2.08 4.36
N HIS A 91 -8.33 3.34 3.90
CA HIS A 91 -7.74 4.50 4.58
C HIS A 91 -6.25 4.33 4.93
N ALA A 92 -5.50 3.70 4.04
CA ALA A 92 -4.05 3.55 4.19
C ALA A 92 -3.34 4.91 4.13
N PRO A 93 -2.20 5.08 4.83
CA PRO A 93 -1.38 6.28 4.72
C PRO A 93 -0.96 6.58 3.26
N PRO A 94 -0.62 7.83 2.94
CA PRO A 94 -0.09 8.18 1.61
C PRO A 94 1.17 7.38 1.29
N PHE A 95 1.30 6.97 0.02
CA PHE A 95 2.48 6.28 -0.47
C PHE A 95 3.75 7.13 -0.32
N ARG A 96 4.83 6.52 0.17
CA ARG A 96 6.16 7.14 0.28
C ARG A 96 7.20 6.32 -0.44
N LYS A 97 8.17 6.98 -1.06
CA LYS A 97 9.28 6.29 -1.72
C LYS A 97 10.20 5.65 -0.68
N ASP A 98 10.49 4.37 -0.85
CA ASP A 98 11.41 3.63 0.01
C ASP A 98 12.49 2.93 -0.82
N ARG A 99 13.76 3.28 -0.55
CA ARG A 99 14.91 2.71 -1.26
C ARG A 99 15.20 1.27 -0.86
N ALA A 100 14.97 0.91 0.41
CA ALA A 100 15.18 -0.44 0.92
C ALA A 100 14.14 -1.42 0.37
N LEU A 101 12.97 -0.91 -0.01
CA LEU A 101 11.91 -1.66 -0.70
C LEU A 101 11.98 -1.46 -2.22
N GLY A 102 13.17 -1.56 -2.79
CA GLY A 102 13.37 -1.60 -4.25
C GLY A 102 13.01 -0.31 -4.98
N ASN A 103 13.14 0.84 -4.31
CA ASN A 103 12.73 2.16 -4.81
C ASN A 103 11.22 2.30 -5.10
N GLY A 104 10.39 1.40 -4.57
CA GLY A 104 8.95 1.46 -4.75
C GLY A 104 8.30 2.57 -3.92
N LEU A 105 7.05 2.85 -4.28
CA LEU A 105 6.14 3.63 -3.46
C LEU A 105 5.44 2.67 -2.49
N VAL A 106 5.49 2.98 -1.19
CA VAL A 106 5.06 2.06 -0.13
C VAL A 106 4.05 2.72 0.79
N SER A 107 3.04 1.95 1.20
CA SER A 107 2.12 2.32 2.26
C SER A 107 1.86 1.10 3.15
N ASN A 108 2.04 1.27 4.46
CA ASN A 108 1.76 0.24 5.44
C ASN A 108 0.34 0.43 5.96
N ALA A 109 -0.47 -0.62 5.86
CA ALA A 109 -1.86 -0.62 6.26
C ALA A 109 -2.14 -1.81 7.18
N ILE A 110 -3.28 -1.74 7.86
CA ILE A 110 -3.83 -2.84 8.63
C ILE A 110 -5.08 -3.32 7.91
N SER A 111 -5.20 -4.64 7.74
CA SER A 111 -6.39 -5.27 7.17
C SER A 111 -7.62 -4.82 7.96
N PRO A 112 -8.64 -4.22 7.31
CA PRO A 112 -9.88 -3.87 7.99
C PRO A 112 -10.68 -5.13 8.39
N HIS A 113 -10.34 -6.30 7.84
CA HIS A 113 -11.04 -7.55 8.10
C HIS A 113 -10.48 -8.32 9.28
N SER A 114 -9.16 -8.56 9.31
CA SER A 114 -8.51 -9.41 10.33
C SER A 114 -7.59 -8.67 11.29
N GLY A 115 -7.25 -7.41 11.01
CA GLY A 115 -6.21 -6.68 11.73
C GLY A 115 -4.77 -7.06 11.37
N SER A 116 -4.55 -7.91 10.35
CA SER A 116 -3.18 -8.28 9.94
C SER A 116 -2.47 -7.16 9.18
N GLN A 117 -1.14 -7.26 9.12
CA GLN A 117 -0.32 -6.28 8.44
C GLN A 117 -0.39 -6.45 6.91
N TRP A 118 -0.76 -5.38 6.23
CA TRP A 118 -0.66 -5.25 4.78
C TRP A 118 0.43 -4.24 4.42
N MET A 119 1.30 -4.62 3.50
CA MET A 119 2.24 -3.70 2.88
C MET A 119 1.83 -3.51 1.41
N LEU A 120 1.38 -2.30 1.08
CA LEU A 120 1.09 -1.92 -0.30
C LEU A 120 2.38 -1.42 -0.94
N TRP A 121 2.69 -1.94 -2.12
CA TRP A 121 3.89 -1.57 -2.87
C TRP A 121 3.54 -1.29 -4.33
N GLN A 122 3.96 -0.14 -4.84
CA GLN A 122 3.76 0.25 -6.22
C GLN A 122 5.10 0.43 -6.92
N SER A 123 5.25 -0.25 -8.07
CA SER A 123 6.43 -0.10 -8.92
C SER A 123 6.61 1.34 -9.36
N THR A 124 7.84 1.83 -9.30
CA THR A 124 8.26 3.13 -9.86
C THR A 124 9.02 2.98 -11.17
N SER A 125 9.31 1.73 -11.57
CA SER A 125 10.09 1.37 -12.75
C SER A 125 9.23 1.18 -13.99
N LEU A 126 9.86 1.14 -15.16
CA LEU A 126 9.19 0.73 -16.40
C LEU A 126 8.71 -0.72 -16.28
N MET A 127 7.62 -1.03 -16.99
CA MET A 127 6.96 -2.33 -16.88
C MET A 127 7.90 -3.52 -17.12
N ASN A 128 8.76 -3.46 -18.13
CA ASN A 128 9.66 -4.56 -18.50
C ASN A 128 10.76 -4.85 -17.47
N ILE A 129 10.98 -3.96 -16.50
CA ILE A 129 12.03 -4.08 -15.48
C ILE A 129 11.47 -4.03 -14.04
N SER A 130 10.15 -4.14 -13.86
CA SER A 130 9.51 -4.13 -12.53
C SER A 130 9.92 -5.30 -11.62
N GLY A 131 10.42 -6.40 -12.19
CA GLY A 131 10.78 -7.60 -11.43
C GLY A 131 11.90 -7.40 -10.40
N ALA A 132 12.91 -6.60 -10.74
CA ALA A 132 14.04 -6.34 -9.85
C ALA A 132 13.61 -5.57 -8.58
N GLY A 133 12.80 -4.53 -8.76
CA GLY A 133 12.25 -3.74 -7.65
C GLY A 133 11.33 -4.58 -6.75
N LEU A 134 10.45 -5.38 -7.35
CA LEU A 134 9.56 -6.26 -6.62
C LEU A 134 10.32 -7.33 -5.82
N LYS A 135 11.37 -7.93 -6.41
CA LYS A 135 12.23 -8.89 -5.71
C LYS A 135 12.91 -8.25 -4.49
N ALA A 136 13.44 -7.04 -4.64
CA ALA A 136 14.04 -6.31 -3.54
C ALA A 136 13.03 -6.03 -2.43
N ALA A 137 11.84 -5.54 -2.78
CA ALA A 137 10.74 -5.31 -1.84
C ALA A 137 10.36 -6.59 -1.08
N TYR A 138 10.14 -7.70 -1.80
CA TYR A 138 9.81 -8.99 -1.20
C TYR A 138 10.91 -9.49 -0.24
N ASN A 139 12.18 -9.40 -0.64
CA ASN A 139 13.29 -9.85 0.20
C ASN A 139 13.43 -9.02 1.49
N SER A 140 13.22 -7.70 1.41
CA SER A 140 13.25 -6.82 2.59
C SER A 140 12.04 -7.06 3.49
N TRP A 141 10.83 -7.16 2.91
CA TRP A 141 9.59 -7.42 3.64
C TRP A 141 9.60 -8.79 4.33
N SER A 142 9.97 -9.87 3.62
CA SER A 142 10.00 -11.22 4.20
C SER A 142 10.96 -11.34 5.39
N LYS A 143 12.09 -10.63 5.39
CA LYS A 143 13.01 -10.57 6.54
C LYS A 143 12.43 -9.83 7.75
N SER A 144 11.44 -8.96 7.54
CA SER A 144 10.79 -8.22 8.62
C SER A 144 9.63 -8.99 9.28
N LEU A 145 9.22 -10.11 8.69
CA LEU A 145 8.12 -10.92 9.23
C LEU A 145 8.61 -11.75 10.43
N PRO A 146 7.97 -11.65 11.61
CA PRO A 146 8.39 -12.38 12.81
C PRO A 146 8.45 -13.90 12.62
N ASP A 147 7.47 -14.46 11.92
CA ASP A 147 7.31 -15.90 11.74
C ASP A 147 7.75 -16.38 10.35
N GLY A 148 8.28 -15.49 9.50
CA GLY A 148 8.69 -15.79 8.13
C GLY A 148 7.54 -16.14 7.16
N GLU A 149 6.29 -16.20 7.64
CA GLU A 149 5.11 -16.55 6.85
C GLU A 149 4.37 -15.32 6.34
N GLY A 150 4.08 -15.28 5.04
CA GLY A 150 3.29 -14.23 4.40
C GLY A 150 3.07 -14.52 2.92
N LYS A 151 2.06 -13.91 2.32
CA LYS A 151 1.73 -14.10 0.89
C LYS A 151 2.09 -12.85 0.08
N LEU A 152 2.80 -13.06 -1.03
CA LEU A 152 3.06 -12.03 -2.04
C LEU A 152 1.93 -12.05 -3.07
N VAL A 153 1.30 -10.90 -3.29
CA VAL A 153 0.23 -10.68 -4.25
C VAL A 153 0.67 -9.63 -5.26
N VAL A 154 0.45 -9.88 -6.54
CA VAL A 154 0.77 -8.95 -7.64
C VAL A 154 -0.50 -8.61 -8.40
N ILE A 155 -0.88 -7.34 -8.37
CA ILE A 155 -1.99 -6.78 -9.14
C ILE A 155 -1.45 -6.26 -10.49
N HIS A 156 -2.06 -6.69 -11.59
CA HIS A 156 -1.63 -6.37 -12.95
C HIS A 156 -2.83 -6.28 -13.91
N ASP A 157 -2.63 -5.78 -15.14
CA ASP A 157 -3.65 -5.80 -16.19
C ASP A 157 -3.77 -7.18 -16.87
N GLU A 158 -4.98 -7.62 -17.20
CA GLU A 158 -5.27 -8.89 -17.89
C GLU A 158 -6.07 -8.63 -19.17
N LEU A 159 -5.41 -8.87 -20.31
CA LEU A 159 -5.99 -8.71 -21.64
C LEU A 159 -7.13 -9.69 -21.93
N GLU A 160 -7.07 -10.92 -21.42
CA GLU A 160 -8.06 -11.96 -21.73
C GLU A 160 -9.36 -11.84 -20.93
N LYS A 161 -9.47 -10.82 -20.07
CA LYS A 161 -10.64 -10.62 -19.22
C LYS A 161 -11.37 -9.34 -19.62
N PRO A 162 -12.73 -9.34 -19.60
CA PRO A 162 -13.51 -8.13 -19.84
C PRO A 162 -13.10 -7.00 -18.90
N LEU A 163 -13.27 -5.77 -19.37
CA LEU A 163 -12.95 -4.57 -18.60
C LEU A 163 -13.60 -4.59 -17.21
N GLY A 164 -12.78 -4.46 -16.16
CA GLY A 164 -13.21 -4.47 -14.75
C GLY A 164 -13.41 -5.86 -14.14
N ALA A 165 -13.28 -6.94 -14.91
CA ALA A 165 -13.39 -8.28 -14.36
C ALA A 165 -12.13 -8.67 -13.58
N VAL A 166 -12.28 -9.16 -12.35
CA VAL A 166 -11.16 -9.59 -11.51
C VAL A 166 -10.90 -11.08 -11.73
N SER A 167 -9.62 -11.46 -11.79
CA SER A 167 -9.22 -12.86 -11.85
C SER A 167 -8.07 -13.14 -10.90
N VAL A 168 -8.10 -14.29 -10.22
CA VAL A 168 -7.04 -14.70 -9.29
C VAL A 168 -6.34 -15.93 -9.83
N LYS A 169 -5.01 -15.91 -9.88
CA LYS A 169 -4.19 -17.08 -10.22
C LYS A 169 -3.17 -17.34 -9.13
N VAL A 170 -3.31 -18.50 -8.49
CA VAL A 170 -2.43 -18.97 -7.40
C VAL A 170 -1.38 -19.98 -7.91
N LYS A 171 -1.59 -20.56 -9.11
CA LYS A 171 -0.72 -21.62 -9.65
C LYS A 171 0.69 -21.10 -9.96
N GLN A 172 1.70 -21.72 -9.34
CA GLN A 172 3.10 -21.49 -9.67
C GLN A 172 3.37 -21.82 -11.15
N GLY A 173 4.27 -21.05 -11.78
CA GLY A 173 4.63 -21.26 -13.19
C GLY A 173 3.54 -20.84 -14.19
N ALA A 174 2.49 -20.13 -13.78
CA ALA A 174 1.51 -19.59 -14.70
C ALA A 174 2.20 -18.71 -15.77
N SER A 175 1.90 -18.95 -17.04
CA SER A 175 2.47 -18.17 -18.16
C SER A 175 2.23 -16.67 -17.98
N ALA A 176 3.20 -15.86 -18.40
CA ALA A 176 3.05 -14.41 -18.44
C ALA A 176 2.07 -13.94 -19.53
N LYS A 177 1.61 -14.84 -20.43
CA LYS A 177 0.68 -14.52 -21.53
C LYS A 177 1.10 -13.28 -22.35
N GLY A 178 2.40 -13.10 -22.56
CA GLY A 178 2.94 -11.93 -23.28
C GLY A 178 3.17 -10.68 -22.43
N HIS A 179 2.65 -10.59 -21.21
CA HIS A 179 2.78 -9.42 -20.34
C HIS A 179 4.22 -9.20 -19.87
N ASN A 180 4.82 -8.07 -20.25
CA ASN A 180 6.24 -7.80 -20.02
C ASN A 180 6.60 -7.66 -18.53
N GLY A 181 5.75 -7.05 -17.71
CA GLY A 181 5.95 -6.99 -16.27
C GLY A 181 5.92 -8.35 -15.57
N LEU A 182 4.95 -9.21 -15.89
CA LEU A 182 4.94 -10.58 -15.39
C LEU A 182 6.15 -11.40 -15.85
N LYS A 183 6.62 -11.24 -17.10
CA LYS A 183 7.87 -11.86 -17.56
C LYS A 183 9.06 -11.39 -16.71
N SER A 184 9.15 -10.09 -16.45
CA SER A 184 10.19 -9.48 -15.61
C SER A 184 10.19 -10.06 -14.19
N ILE A 185 9.02 -10.17 -13.56
CA ILE A 185 8.85 -10.73 -12.21
C ILE A 185 9.23 -12.21 -12.19
N LEU A 186 8.77 -13.01 -13.16
CA LEU A 186 9.07 -14.44 -13.19
C LEU A 186 10.57 -14.71 -13.30
N SER A 187 11.27 -13.96 -14.16
CA SER A 187 12.74 -13.99 -14.25
C SER A 187 13.39 -13.48 -12.96
N SER A 188 12.82 -12.41 -12.40
CA SER A 188 13.13 -11.78 -11.12
C SER A 188 13.30 -12.75 -9.95
N MET A 189 12.18 -13.42 -9.70
CA MET A 189 11.84 -14.06 -8.44
C MET A 189 12.44 -15.45 -8.28
N GLY A 190 13.01 -16.04 -9.34
CA GLY A 190 13.70 -17.33 -9.27
C GLY A 190 12.82 -18.47 -8.75
N GLY A 191 11.56 -18.53 -9.21
CA GLY A 191 10.61 -19.59 -8.83
C GLY A 191 9.84 -19.38 -7.52
N LYS A 192 10.09 -18.30 -6.78
CA LYS A 192 9.29 -17.96 -5.59
C LYS A 192 7.80 -17.78 -5.95
N PRO A 193 6.86 -18.39 -5.19
CA PRO A 193 5.44 -18.23 -5.45
C PRO A 193 4.96 -16.80 -5.22
N PHE A 194 4.02 -16.37 -6.06
CA PHE A 194 3.22 -15.18 -5.83
C PHE A 194 1.84 -15.37 -6.44
N VAL A 195 0.83 -14.79 -5.81
CA VAL A 195 -0.54 -14.74 -6.32
C VAL A 195 -0.64 -13.61 -7.32
N ARG A 196 -1.40 -13.83 -8.40
CA ARG A 196 -1.71 -12.79 -9.38
C ARG A 196 -3.16 -12.41 -9.29
N ILE A 197 -3.44 -11.12 -9.12
CA ILE A 197 -4.75 -10.54 -9.28
C ILE A 197 -4.74 -9.77 -10.61
N GLY A 198 -5.37 -10.34 -11.63
CA GLY A 198 -5.48 -9.75 -12.95
C GLY A 198 -6.74 -8.89 -13.04
N ILE A 199 -6.57 -7.63 -13.40
CA ILE A 199 -7.64 -6.66 -13.65
C ILE A 199 -7.93 -6.65 -15.14
N GLY A 200 -9.12 -7.09 -15.52
CA GLY A 200 -9.52 -7.17 -16.91
C GLY A 200 -9.49 -5.79 -17.57
N ILE A 201 -8.79 -5.70 -18.69
CA ILE A 201 -8.74 -4.49 -19.52
C ILE A 201 -9.37 -4.70 -20.89
N GLY A 202 -9.71 -5.94 -21.23
CA GLY A 202 -10.11 -6.35 -22.57
C GLY A 202 -8.91 -6.50 -23.51
N ARG A 203 -9.19 -6.93 -24.74
CA ARG A 203 -8.19 -7.11 -25.79
C ARG A 203 -8.65 -6.38 -27.05
N PRO A 204 -7.75 -5.75 -27.82
CA PRO A 204 -8.09 -5.21 -29.13
C PRO A 204 -8.51 -6.35 -30.09
N VAL A 205 -9.19 -5.99 -31.17
CA VAL A 205 -9.62 -6.96 -32.20
C VAL A 205 -8.40 -7.62 -32.84
N SER A 206 -7.40 -6.81 -33.19
CA SER A 206 -6.12 -7.32 -33.67
C SER A 206 -5.35 -8.00 -32.55
N ARG A 207 -4.70 -9.12 -32.89
CA ARG A 207 -3.82 -9.86 -31.98
C ARG A 207 -2.35 -9.62 -32.27
N GLU A 208 -2.04 -8.75 -33.22
CA GLU A 208 -0.67 -8.40 -33.56
C GLU A 208 0.03 -7.71 -32.37
N PRO A 209 1.31 -8.02 -32.11
CA PRO A 209 2.02 -7.51 -30.94
C PRO A 209 2.03 -5.98 -30.84
N ASN A 210 2.16 -5.28 -31.98
CA ASN A 210 2.21 -3.82 -32.02
C ASN A 210 0.87 -3.20 -31.63
N ASP A 211 -0.23 -3.74 -32.16
CA ASP A 211 -1.58 -3.24 -31.85
C ASP A 211 -1.94 -3.48 -30.39
N VAL A 212 -1.52 -4.63 -29.83
CA VAL A 212 -1.68 -4.92 -28.40
C VAL A 212 -0.84 -3.95 -27.56
N ALA A 213 0.39 -3.65 -27.95
CA ALA A 213 1.25 -2.71 -27.25
C ALA A 213 0.66 -1.29 -27.26
N GLU A 214 0.19 -0.81 -28.41
CA GLU A 214 -0.48 0.49 -28.53
C GLU A 214 -1.76 0.53 -27.67
N TYR A 215 -2.56 -0.54 -27.72
CA TYR A 215 -3.78 -0.66 -26.92
C TYR A 215 -3.50 -0.53 -25.43
N VAL A 216 -2.50 -1.24 -24.88
CA VAL A 216 -2.23 -1.19 -23.43
C VAL A 216 -1.61 0.13 -23.00
N LEU A 217 -0.84 0.79 -23.89
CA LEU A 217 -0.20 2.08 -23.61
C LEU A 217 -1.14 3.29 -23.78
N ARG A 218 -2.32 3.08 -24.36
CA ARG A 218 -3.38 4.08 -24.43
C ARG A 218 -3.87 4.47 -23.04
N LYS A 219 -4.20 5.76 -22.85
CA LYS A 219 -4.88 6.25 -21.65
C LYS A 219 -6.27 5.67 -21.51
N MET A 220 -6.65 5.28 -20.30
CA MET A 220 -8.02 4.89 -19.98
C MET A 220 -8.97 6.06 -20.21
N THR A 221 -10.10 5.80 -20.85
CA THR A 221 -11.22 6.76 -20.86
C THR A 221 -11.79 6.90 -19.44
N PRO A 222 -12.52 7.98 -19.13
CA PRO A 222 -13.17 8.14 -17.81
C PRO A 222 -14.04 6.92 -17.43
N GLU A 223 -14.81 6.41 -18.39
CA GLU A 223 -15.65 5.21 -18.19
C GLU A 223 -14.83 3.95 -17.91
N GLN A 224 -13.70 3.78 -18.62
CA GLN A 224 -12.80 2.64 -18.40
C GLN A 224 -12.18 2.69 -17.01
N ARG A 225 -11.71 3.87 -16.62
CA ARG A 225 -11.15 4.11 -15.30
C ARG A 225 -12.18 3.85 -14.21
N MET A 226 -13.40 4.35 -14.36
CA MET A 226 -14.48 4.10 -13.41
C MET A 226 -14.77 2.61 -13.25
N LYS A 227 -14.83 1.84 -14.35
CA LYS A 227 -15.02 0.37 -14.27
C LYS A 227 -13.87 -0.34 -13.57
N VAL A 228 -12.63 0.10 -13.80
CA VAL A 228 -11.44 -0.41 -13.10
C VAL A 228 -11.48 -0.05 -11.61
N GLU A 229 -11.94 1.15 -11.25
CA GLU A 229 -12.04 1.57 -9.84
C GLU A 229 -13.17 0.84 -9.10
N ILE A 230 -14.30 0.53 -9.76
CA ILE A 230 -15.42 -0.21 -9.16
C ILE A 230 -15.01 -1.64 -8.77
N CYS A 231 -14.09 -2.28 -9.50
CA CYS A 231 -13.68 -3.67 -9.19
C CYS A 231 -12.89 -3.81 -7.88
N VAL A 232 -12.53 -2.69 -7.23
CA VAL A 232 -11.74 -2.65 -6.00
C VAL A 232 -12.39 -3.41 -4.85
N GLU A 233 -13.72 -3.37 -4.72
CA GLU A 233 -14.43 -4.12 -3.69
C GLU A 233 -14.20 -5.63 -3.84
N GLU A 234 -14.26 -6.13 -5.08
CA GLU A 234 -13.97 -7.52 -5.38
C GLU A 234 -12.49 -7.85 -5.08
N VAL A 235 -11.56 -6.97 -5.44
CA VAL A 235 -10.13 -7.13 -5.14
C VAL A 235 -9.89 -7.22 -3.63
N ILE A 236 -10.49 -6.34 -2.83
CA ILE A 236 -10.37 -6.37 -1.36
C ILE A 236 -10.93 -7.68 -0.82
N LYS A 237 -12.07 -8.15 -1.33
CA LYS A 237 -12.61 -9.46 -0.96
C LYS A 237 -11.61 -10.59 -1.25
N LYS A 238 -10.97 -10.59 -2.42
CA LYS A 238 -9.93 -11.57 -2.76
C LYS A 238 -8.70 -11.46 -1.86
N LEU A 239 -8.30 -10.27 -1.45
CA LEU A 239 -7.21 -10.08 -0.50
C LEU A 239 -7.55 -10.64 0.88
N ASN A 240 -8.78 -10.42 1.36
CA ASN A 240 -9.27 -10.99 2.62
C ASN A 240 -9.32 -12.53 2.57
N ASP A 241 -9.79 -13.10 1.45
CA ASP A 241 -9.79 -14.55 1.22
C ASP A 241 -8.35 -15.10 1.31
N LEU A 242 -7.40 -14.44 0.63
CA LEU A 242 -5.98 -14.83 0.64
C LEU A 242 -5.32 -14.65 2.02
N GLU A 243 -5.72 -13.66 2.78
CA GLU A 243 -5.24 -13.46 4.14
C GLU A 243 -5.70 -14.57 5.09
N SER A 244 -6.92 -15.09 4.90
CA SER A 244 -7.57 -15.98 5.86
C SER A 244 -7.27 -17.47 5.68
N GLY A 245 -6.73 -17.90 4.53
CA GLY A 245 -6.45 -19.32 4.26
C GLY A 245 -6.57 -19.67 2.81
#